data_AF-A0A6J6QB34-F1
#
_entry.id   AF-A0A6J6QB34-F1
#
_cell.length_a   1.000
_cell.length_b   1.000
_cell.length_c   1.000
_cell.angle_alpha   90.00
_cell.angle_beta   90.00
_cell.angle_gamma   90.00
#
_symmetry.space_group_name_H-M   'P 1'
#
loop_
_entity.id
_entity.type
_entity.pdbx_description
1 polymer ?
#
loop_
_entity_poly.entity_id
_entity_poly.type
_entity_poly.pdbx_seq_one_letter_code
_entity_poly.pdbx_strand_id
1 'polypeptide(L)'
;MRELSHLNAPCVEQIAVVEGRTDKNGEELPCAIVTRFLPYSLPYRVLLSGSVTAHDITTMASALALLIVRLHLLGFWWGDCSLSNTLFRRDADGFAAYLVDAETGEFQKSLSDGQREHDLDIAMFNVAAELEDLSLSGVLYPGMDPVRAAEAVIRRYRRIWSALKERQLLDPKDRHAVERAMRALHDLGFAVEEVSITIDGDTQMLSFQPKLVAAGYHTARLRELMGLETEELQAKRLLASFDRYRARTEKSGASLTEMAKTWFLEIFEPTINRVPESMRGRVEHAQMFHEILENRWYLSEEKGIDVGLEFAAENYVAQILPYRRDSGVDVLGQ
;
A
#
# COMPACT_ATOMS: atom_id res chain seq x y z
N MET A 1 -10.81 9.83 -14.82
CA MET A 1 -11.28 8.96 -13.71
C MET A 1 -11.89 7.63 -14.16
N ARG A 2 -12.99 7.56 -14.93
CA ARG A 2 -13.57 6.26 -15.35
C ARG A 2 -12.58 5.31 -16.03
N GLU A 3 -11.80 5.82 -16.98
CA GLU A 3 -10.79 5.02 -17.69
C GLU A 3 -9.69 4.50 -16.76
N LEU A 4 -9.23 5.32 -15.80
CA LEU A 4 -8.31 4.89 -14.74
C LEU A 4 -8.88 3.72 -13.94
N SER A 5 -10.15 3.80 -13.52
CA SER A 5 -10.82 2.70 -12.80
C SER A 5 -10.94 1.44 -13.66
N HIS A 6 -11.27 1.56 -14.96
CA HIS A 6 -11.34 0.42 -15.88
C HIS A 6 -9.98 -0.27 -16.08
N LEU A 7 -8.89 0.48 -16.00
CA LEU A 7 -7.52 -0.03 -16.08
C LEU A 7 -6.96 -0.50 -14.73
N ASN A 8 -7.79 -0.57 -13.68
CA ASN A 8 -7.38 -0.91 -12.31
C ASN A 8 -6.25 -0.02 -11.77
N ALA A 9 -6.24 1.26 -12.16
CA ALA A 9 -5.34 2.25 -11.59
C ALA A 9 -5.70 2.46 -10.10
N PRO A 10 -4.70 2.65 -9.22
CA PRO A 10 -4.93 2.98 -7.81
C PRO A 10 -5.46 4.42 -7.69
N CYS A 11 -6.76 4.59 -7.89
CA CYS A 11 -7.47 5.86 -7.82
C CYS A 11 -8.83 5.70 -7.13
N VAL A 12 -9.39 6.79 -6.64
CA VAL A 12 -10.77 6.79 -6.14
C VAL A 12 -11.75 6.55 -7.30
N GLU A 13 -12.78 5.73 -7.08
CA GLU A 13 -13.73 5.39 -8.13
C GLU A 13 -14.74 6.53 -8.34
N GLN A 14 -14.92 7.00 -9.57
CA GLN A 14 -15.98 7.95 -9.89
C GLN A 14 -17.34 7.23 -9.93
N ILE A 15 -18.30 7.70 -9.14
CA ILE A 15 -19.68 7.19 -9.12
C ILE A 15 -20.60 8.04 -10.01
N ALA A 16 -20.52 9.37 -9.89
CA ALA A 16 -21.41 10.27 -10.62
C ALA A 16 -20.74 11.59 -11.00
N VAL A 17 -21.34 12.26 -11.98
CA VAL A 17 -20.99 13.59 -12.45
C VAL A 17 -22.27 14.42 -12.37
N VAL A 18 -22.20 15.58 -11.73
CA VAL A 18 -23.34 16.47 -11.49
C VAL A 18 -23.11 17.78 -12.24
N GLU A 19 -23.79 17.90 -13.38
CA GLU A 19 -23.78 19.08 -14.26
C GLU A 19 -25.00 19.97 -14.02
N GLY A 20 -25.01 21.18 -14.60
CA GLY A 20 -26.14 22.10 -14.53
C GLY A 20 -26.44 22.60 -13.12
N ARG A 21 -25.41 22.67 -12.27
CA ARG A 21 -25.54 23.15 -10.89
C ARG A 21 -25.69 24.67 -10.89
N THR A 22 -26.54 25.20 -10.02
CA THR A 22 -26.69 26.64 -9.82
C THR A 22 -26.60 26.99 -8.34
N ASP A 23 -26.12 28.20 -8.04
CA ASP A 23 -26.11 28.75 -6.70
C ASP A 23 -27.50 29.30 -6.30
N LYS A 24 -27.60 29.83 -5.08
CA LYS A 24 -28.86 30.43 -4.56
C LYS A 24 -29.37 31.63 -5.36
N ASN A 25 -28.53 32.25 -6.19
CA ASN A 25 -28.85 33.40 -7.03
C ASN A 25 -29.20 32.98 -8.47
N GLY A 26 -29.07 31.69 -8.82
CA GLY A 26 -29.25 31.19 -10.17
C GLY A 26 -27.98 31.25 -11.04
N GLU A 27 -26.83 31.59 -10.47
CA GLU A 27 -25.55 31.61 -11.18
C GLU A 27 -25.02 30.18 -11.36
N GLU A 28 -24.43 29.90 -12.53
CA GLU A 28 -23.89 28.58 -12.86
C GLU A 28 -22.71 28.22 -11.95
N LEU A 29 -22.73 27.00 -11.40
CA LEU A 29 -21.64 26.43 -10.61
C LEU A 29 -20.86 25.42 -11.45
N PRO A 30 -19.54 25.26 -11.18
CA PRO A 30 -18.77 24.19 -11.79
C PRO A 30 -19.40 22.82 -11.54
N CYS A 31 -19.20 21.92 -12.50
CA CYS A 31 -19.57 20.51 -12.38
C CYS A 31 -18.96 19.92 -11.09
N ALA A 32 -19.71 19.05 -10.42
CA ALA A 32 -19.19 18.26 -9.30
C ALA A 32 -19.00 16.79 -9.68
N ILE A 33 -17.92 16.19 -9.20
CA ILE A 33 -17.69 14.75 -9.30
C ILE A 33 -17.97 14.13 -7.93
N VAL A 34 -18.73 13.04 -7.92
CA VAL A 34 -18.95 12.21 -6.73
C VAL A 34 -18.11 10.95 -6.87
N THR A 35 -17.22 10.73 -5.91
CA THR A 35 -16.36 9.54 -5.87
C THR A 35 -16.79 8.61 -4.73
N ARG A 36 -16.46 7.33 -4.86
CA ARG A 36 -16.62 6.36 -3.76
C ARG A 36 -15.66 6.75 -2.66
N PHE A 37 -16.16 6.86 -1.43
CA PHE A 37 -15.31 7.01 -0.26
C PHE A 37 -14.37 5.81 -0.16
N LEU A 38 -13.07 6.07 -0.01
CA LEU A 38 -12.05 5.05 0.16
C LEU A 38 -11.86 4.79 1.67
N PRO A 39 -12.35 3.66 2.22
CA PRO A 39 -12.28 3.40 3.65
C PRO A 39 -10.84 3.28 4.15
N TYR A 40 -10.61 3.61 5.43
CA TYR A 40 -9.30 3.52 6.08
C TYR A 40 -8.19 4.36 5.41
N SER A 41 -8.57 5.30 4.55
CA SER A 41 -7.63 6.21 3.89
C SER A 41 -7.60 7.57 4.57
N LEU A 42 -6.41 8.17 4.60
CA LEU A 42 -6.17 9.46 5.24
C LEU A 42 -5.34 10.35 4.31
N PRO A 43 -5.62 11.68 4.31
CA PRO A 43 -4.75 12.63 3.64
C PRO A 43 -3.42 12.75 4.37
N TYR A 44 -2.35 13.10 3.63
CA TYR A 44 -0.99 13.20 4.18
C TYR A 44 -0.88 14.06 5.43
N ARG A 45 -1.65 15.17 5.50
CA ARG A 45 -1.64 16.11 6.61
C ARG A 45 -2.09 15.46 7.92
N VAL A 46 -3.09 14.58 7.87
CA VAL A 46 -3.56 13.85 9.06
C VAL A 46 -2.52 12.84 9.52
N LEU A 47 -1.89 12.12 8.57
CA LEU A 47 -0.84 11.16 8.89
C LEU A 47 0.39 11.86 9.49
N LEU A 48 0.95 12.84 8.79
CA LEU A 48 2.20 13.48 9.16
C LEU A 48 2.10 14.41 10.38
N SER A 49 0.91 14.90 10.71
CA SER A 49 0.68 15.67 11.96
C SER A 49 0.51 14.78 13.19
N GLY A 50 0.37 13.46 13.00
CA GLY A 50 0.27 12.47 14.08
C GLY A 50 1.63 11.99 14.57
N SER A 51 1.61 10.97 15.42
CA SER A 51 2.83 10.25 15.80
C SER A 51 3.29 9.38 14.64
N VAL A 52 4.20 9.90 13.81
CA VAL A 52 4.83 9.18 12.70
C VAL A 52 6.26 8.82 13.03
N THR A 53 6.69 7.66 12.55
CA THR A 53 8.08 7.20 12.63
C THR A 53 8.83 7.51 11.33
N ALA A 54 10.17 7.47 11.37
CA ALA A 54 10.97 7.54 10.15
C ALA A 54 10.66 6.41 9.15
N HIS A 55 10.20 5.26 9.67
CA HIS A 55 9.73 4.13 8.85
C HIS A 55 8.41 4.45 8.12
N ASP A 56 7.43 5.02 8.82
CA ASP A 56 6.16 5.46 8.20
C ASP A 56 6.41 6.47 7.08
N ILE A 57 7.30 7.44 7.32
CA ILE A 57 7.70 8.44 6.31
C ILE A 57 8.27 7.76 5.07
N THR A 58 9.19 6.81 5.27
CA THR A 58 9.87 6.12 4.18
C THR A 58 8.89 5.26 3.36
N THR A 59 7.94 4.62 4.02
CA THR A 59 6.93 3.79 3.37
C THR A 59 5.83 4.62 2.69
N MET A 60 5.43 5.77 3.23
CA MET A 60 4.57 6.74 2.54
C MET A 60 5.24 7.27 1.26
N ALA A 61 6.52 7.66 1.33
CA ALA A 61 7.28 8.08 0.15
C ALA A 61 7.38 6.95 -0.90
N SER A 62 7.51 5.70 -0.44
CA SER A 62 7.50 4.52 -1.31
C SER A 62 6.15 4.31 -1.98
N ALA A 63 5.05 4.48 -1.24
CA ALA A 63 3.69 4.37 -1.74
C ALA A 63 3.41 5.41 -2.84
N LEU A 64 3.77 6.68 -2.60
CA LEU A 64 3.62 7.74 -3.60
C LEU A 64 4.47 7.48 -4.85
N ALA A 65 5.73 7.09 -4.68
CA ALA A 65 6.59 6.75 -5.81
C ALA A 65 6.02 5.58 -6.64
N LEU A 66 5.49 4.56 -5.98
CA LEU A 66 4.85 3.42 -6.63
C LEU A 66 3.56 3.82 -7.34
N LEU A 67 2.75 4.70 -6.75
CA LEU A 67 1.56 5.28 -7.38
C LEU A 67 1.92 5.95 -8.72
N ILE A 68 2.91 6.85 -8.72
CA ILE A 68 3.38 7.53 -9.94
C ILE A 68 3.88 6.51 -10.97
N VAL A 69 4.67 5.50 -10.57
CA VAL A 69 5.11 4.43 -11.48
C VAL A 69 3.91 3.69 -12.10
N ARG A 70 2.93 3.31 -11.29
CA ARG A 70 1.74 2.58 -11.77
C ARG A 70 0.94 3.39 -12.77
N LEU A 71 0.73 4.69 -12.50
CA LEU A 71 0.09 5.60 -13.45
C LEU A 71 0.90 5.71 -14.75
N HIS A 72 2.22 5.86 -14.65
CA HIS A 72 3.06 5.99 -15.83
C HIS A 72 3.11 4.71 -16.70
N LEU A 73 3.03 3.53 -16.07
CA LEU A 73 2.94 2.25 -16.79
C LEU A 73 1.62 2.09 -17.56
N LEU A 74 0.54 2.73 -17.10
CA LEU A 74 -0.73 2.80 -17.81
C LEU A 74 -0.75 3.85 -18.94
N GLY A 75 0.36 4.57 -19.15
CA GLY A 75 0.41 5.68 -20.09
C GLY A 75 -0.30 6.95 -19.60
N PHE A 76 -0.57 7.04 -18.29
CA PHE A 76 -1.27 8.19 -17.71
C PHE A 76 -0.29 9.25 -17.21
N TRP A 77 -0.26 10.40 -17.87
CA TRP A 77 0.39 11.62 -17.40
C TRP A 77 -0.49 12.26 -16.33
N TRP A 78 0.03 12.54 -15.14
CA TRP A 78 -0.80 13.04 -14.02
C TRP A 78 -0.97 14.56 -14.09
N GLY A 79 0.11 15.31 -14.29
CA GLY A 79 0.06 16.77 -14.43
C GLY A 79 -0.16 17.56 -13.14
N ASP A 80 -0.48 16.90 -12.02
CA ASP A 80 -0.53 17.52 -10.68
C ASP A 80 -0.17 16.53 -9.58
N CYS A 81 1.01 15.91 -9.71
CA CYS A 81 1.57 14.99 -8.72
C CYS A 81 1.79 15.73 -7.39
N SER A 82 1.05 15.38 -6.35
CA SER A 82 1.12 16.03 -5.03
C SER A 82 0.68 15.11 -3.89
N LEU A 83 1.03 15.46 -2.66
CA LEU A 83 0.49 14.80 -1.47
C LEU A 83 -0.98 15.14 -1.26
N SER A 84 -1.42 16.36 -1.61
CA SER A 84 -2.83 16.79 -1.47
C SER A 84 -3.78 16.00 -2.36
N ASN A 85 -3.32 15.59 -3.55
CA ASN A 85 -4.10 14.78 -4.49
C ASN A 85 -3.91 13.27 -4.26
N THR A 86 -3.32 12.88 -3.12
CA THR A 86 -3.06 11.50 -2.75
C THR A 86 -3.73 11.14 -1.42
N LEU A 87 -4.47 10.03 -1.40
CA LEU A 87 -4.91 9.37 -0.18
C LEU A 87 -4.01 8.19 0.15
N PHE A 88 -3.69 8.02 1.42
CA PHE A 88 -2.85 6.94 1.91
C PHE A 88 -3.67 5.99 2.78
N ARG A 89 -3.52 4.68 2.55
CA ARG A 89 -4.05 3.62 3.42
C ARG A 89 -2.89 2.88 4.05
N ARG A 90 -3.03 2.49 5.31
CA ARG A 90 -2.07 1.53 5.90
C ARG A 90 -2.18 0.21 5.17
N ASP A 91 -1.03 -0.35 4.84
CA ASP A 91 -0.90 -1.63 4.18
C ASP A 91 0.17 -2.44 4.91
N ALA A 92 -0.24 -3.15 5.96
CA ALA A 92 0.65 -3.85 6.89
C ALA A 92 1.72 -2.91 7.48
N ASP A 93 2.99 -3.18 7.21
CA ASP A 93 4.15 -2.41 7.66
C ASP A 93 4.44 -1.19 6.77
N GLY A 94 3.61 -0.93 5.76
CA GLY A 94 3.75 0.19 4.84
C GLY A 94 2.44 0.90 4.53
N PHE A 95 2.39 1.50 3.34
CA PHE A 95 1.24 2.25 2.85
C PHE A 95 0.93 1.92 1.39
N ALA A 96 -0.36 1.96 1.06
CA ALA A 96 -0.86 2.08 -0.30
C ALA A 96 -1.26 3.53 -0.56
N ALA A 97 -1.00 4.04 -1.77
CA ALA A 97 -1.34 5.40 -2.19
C ALA A 97 -2.32 5.39 -3.35
N TYR A 98 -3.28 6.32 -3.32
CA TYR A 98 -4.37 6.43 -4.28
C TYR A 98 -4.49 7.85 -4.81
N LEU A 99 -4.60 7.93 -6.13
CA LEU A 99 -4.94 9.16 -6.86
C LEU A 99 -6.37 9.59 -6.53
N VAL A 100 -6.54 10.83 -6.06
CA VAL A 100 -7.85 11.43 -5.79
C VAL A 100 -8.31 12.30 -6.94
N ASP A 101 -7.40 13.15 -7.40
CA ASP A 101 -7.69 14.16 -8.41
C ASP A 101 -6.85 13.92 -9.67
N ALA A 102 -7.55 13.85 -10.79
CA ALA A 102 -7.01 13.61 -12.11
C ALA A 102 -7.46 14.69 -13.11
N GLU A 103 -7.88 15.87 -12.63
CA GLU A 103 -8.40 16.97 -13.47
C GLU A 103 -7.42 17.35 -14.59
N THR A 104 -6.13 17.45 -14.26
CA THR A 104 -5.06 17.83 -15.21
C THR A 104 -4.50 16.65 -15.99
N GLY A 105 -4.89 15.42 -15.67
CA GLY A 105 -4.21 14.23 -16.18
C GLY A 105 -4.73 13.76 -17.53
N GLU A 106 -3.84 13.16 -18.32
CA GLU A 106 -4.12 12.74 -19.70
C GLU A 106 -3.55 11.35 -20.02
N PHE A 107 -4.32 10.54 -20.74
CA PHE A 107 -3.83 9.28 -21.28
C PHE A 107 -3.06 9.49 -22.58
N GLN A 108 -1.92 8.81 -22.67
CA GLN A 108 -1.06 8.74 -23.84
C GLN A 108 -0.94 7.28 -24.27
N LYS A 109 -0.77 7.01 -25.57
CA LYS A 109 -0.54 5.63 -26.06
C LYS A 109 0.66 4.98 -25.38
N SER A 110 1.70 5.77 -25.16
CA SER A 110 2.87 5.45 -24.34
C SER A 110 3.44 6.75 -23.83
N LEU A 111 3.67 6.84 -22.52
CA LEU A 111 4.34 7.99 -21.93
C LEU A 111 5.80 8.07 -22.36
N SER A 112 6.16 9.20 -22.96
CA SER A 112 7.56 9.52 -23.28
C SER A 112 8.38 9.79 -22.01
N ASP A 113 9.70 9.67 -22.12
CA ASP A 113 10.61 9.98 -21.01
C ASP A 113 10.46 11.42 -20.53
N GLY A 114 10.28 12.37 -21.47
CA GLY A 114 10.07 13.79 -21.14
C GLY A 114 8.77 14.05 -20.37
N GLN A 115 7.67 13.38 -20.73
CA GLN A 115 6.41 13.51 -19.98
C GLN A 115 6.54 12.95 -18.56
N ARG A 116 7.26 11.83 -18.39
CA ARG A 116 7.48 11.25 -17.06
C ARG A 116 8.35 12.16 -16.20
N GLU A 117 9.47 12.66 -16.73
CA GLU A 117 10.32 13.59 -15.99
C GLU A 117 9.58 14.90 -15.65
N HIS A 118 8.67 15.37 -16.52
CA HIS A 118 7.81 16.51 -16.19
C HIS A 118 6.93 16.25 -14.96
N ASP A 119 6.27 15.08 -14.87
CA ASP A 119 5.53 14.69 -13.66
C ASP A 119 6.42 14.59 -12.42
N LEU A 120 7.69 14.19 -12.57
CA LEU A 120 8.65 14.16 -11.46
C LEU A 120 9.11 15.55 -11.01
N ASP A 121 9.26 16.50 -11.94
CA ASP A 121 9.58 17.89 -11.62
C ASP A 121 8.42 18.55 -10.86
N ILE A 122 7.17 18.31 -11.30
CA ILE A 122 5.96 18.74 -10.59
C ILE A 122 5.91 18.11 -9.20
N ALA A 123 6.09 16.79 -9.10
CA ALA A 123 6.09 16.08 -7.82
C ALA A 123 7.17 16.61 -6.86
N MET A 124 8.38 16.90 -7.36
CA MET A 124 9.46 17.47 -6.54
C MET A 124 9.02 18.79 -5.90
N PHE A 125 8.49 19.71 -6.70
CA PHE A 125 8.10 21.03 -6.22
C PHE A 125 6.90 20.95 -5.27
N ASN A 126 5.83 20.27 -5.68
CA ASN A 126 4.60 20.18 -4.90
C ASN A 126 4.83 19.49 -3.55
N VAL A 127 5.49 18.31 -3.54
CA VAL A 127 5.76 17.58 -2.31
C VAL A 127 6.64 18.40 -1.35
N ALA A 128 7.67 19.07 -1.86
CA ALA A 128 8.53 19.92 -1.02
C ALA A 128 7.74 21.09 -0.41
N ALA A 129 6.92 21.78 -1.20
CA ALA A 129 6.11 22.91 -0.74
C ALA A 129 5.07 22.48 0.32
N GLU A 130 4.41 21.35 0.12
CA GLU A 130 3.42 20.80 1.05
C GLU A 130 4.05 20.37 2.38
N LEU A 131 5.24 19.77 2.34
CA LEU A 131 5.98 19.44 3.55
C LEU A 131 6.53 20.69 4.26
N GLU A 132 6.93 21.72 3.51
CA GLU A 132 7.34 23.00 4.07
C GLU A 132 6.18 23.70 4.80
N ASP A 133 4.96 23.66 4.26
CA ASP A 133 3.75 24.15 4.93
C ASP A 133 3.49 23.45 6.28
N LEU A 134 3.67 22.12 6.33
CA LEU A 134 3.60 21.37 7.60
C LEU A 134 4.71 21.76 8.59
N SER A 135 5.91 22.03 8.08
CA SER A 135 7.06 22.48 8.88
C SER A 135 6.78 23.84 9.52
N LEU A 136 6.30 24.80 8.73
CA LEU A 136 5.92 26.15 9.18
C LEU A 136 4.76 26.11 10.18
N SER A 137 3.86 25.13 10.04
CA SER A 137 2.76 24.88 10.98
C SER A 137 3.20 24.18 12.28
N GLY A 138 4.47 23.77 12.40
CA GLY A 138 5.01 23.13 13.60
C GLY A 138 4.53 21.69 13.84
N VAL A 139 3.96 21.04 12.81
CA VAL A 139 3.39 19.68 12.90
C VAL A 139 4.19 18.64 12.13
N LEU A 140 5.21 19.04 11.38
CA LEU A 140 6.06 18.10 10.65
C LEU A 140 6.96 17.29 11.60
N TYR A 141 7.25 16.04 11.21
CA TYR A 141 8.20 15.19 11.90
C TYR A 141 9.55 15.89 12.15
N PRO A 142 10.04 15.94 13.41
CA PRO A 142 11.26 16.65 13.76
C PRO A 142 12.48 16.21 12.95
N GLY A 143 13.21 17.18 12.38
CA GLY A 143 14.42 16.93 11.61
C GLY A 143 14.18 16.44 10.17
N MET A 144 12.92 16.35 9.72
CA MET A 144 12.62 16.16 8.31
C MET A 144 12.93 17.44 7.54
N ASP A 145 13.71 17.30 6.46
CA ASP A 145 13.94 18.35 5.48
C ASP A 145 12.97 18.14 4.29
N PRO A 146 12.08 19.11 3.99
CA PRO A 146 11.08 18.98 2.93
C PRO A 146 11.66 18.64 1.55
N VAL A 147 12.76 19.29 1.17
CA VAL A 147 13.39 19.10 -0.14
C VAL A 147 14.00 17.71 -0.24
N ARG A 148 14.77 17.28 0.76
CA ARG A 148 15.37 15.94 0.77
C ARG A 148 14.33 14.83 0.82
N ALA A 149 13.18 15.07 1.46
CA ALA A 149 12.05 14.14 1.47
C ALA A 149 11.42 14.03 0.07
N ALA A 150 11.18 15.15 -0.61
CA ALA A 150 10.70 15.16 -2.00
C ALA A 150 11.70 14.44 -2.94
N GLU A 151 13.01 14.74 -2.81
CA GLU A 151 14.04 14.02 -3.58
C GLU A 151 14.03 12.51 -3.32
N ALA A 152 13.71 12.08 -2.09
CA ALA A 152 13.62 10.66 -1.77
C ALA A 152 12.50 9.97 -2.56
N VAL A 153 11.35 10.62 -2.74
CA VAL A 153 10.25 10.15 -3.61
C VAL A 153 10.77 9.98 -5.04
N ILE A 154 11.43 11.00 -5.60
CA ILE A 154 11.94 10.95 -6.98
C ILE A 154 13.00 9.86 -7.18
N ARG A 155 13.96 9.74 -6.25
CA ARG A 155 14.96 8.65 -6.29
C ARG A 155 14.30 7.28 -6.23
N ARG A 156 13.26 7.13 -5.41
CA ARG A 156 12.52 5.88 -5.28
C ARG A 156 11.76 5.54 -6.56
N TYR A 157 11.06 6.52 -7.15
CA TYR A 157 10.40 6.38 -8.44
C TYR A 157 11.38 5.85 -9.49
N ARG A 158 12.54 6.51 -9.65
CA ARG A 158 13.54 6.14 -10.66
C ARG A 158 14.07 4.73 -10.45
N ARG A 159 14.30 4.32 -9.20
CA ARG A 159 14.73 2.95 -8.86
C ARG A 159 13.66 1.90 -9.22
N ILE A 160 12.40 2.15 -8.89
CA ILE A 160 11.30 1.24 -9.23
C ILE A 160 11.16 1.15 -10.77
N TRP A 161 11.17 2.29 -11.45
CA TRP A 161 11.03 2.36 -12.91
C TRP A 161 12.14 1.61 -13.64
N SER A 162 13.41 1.86 -13.29
CA SER A 162 14.57 1.14 -13.86
C SER A 162 14.44 -0.35 -13.56
N ALA A 163 14.15 -0.76 -12.32
CA ALA A 163 14.02 -2.17 -11.97
C ALA A 163 12.93 -2.90 -12.79
N LEU A 164 11.82 -2.24 -13.11
CA LEU A 164 10.74 -2.84 -13.92
C LEU A 164 11.07 -2.89 -15.41
N LYS A 165 11.78 -1.88 -15.95
CA LYS A 165 12.07 -1.73 -17.38
C LYS A 165 13.36 -2.43 -17.81
N GLU A 166 14.31 -2.60 -16.90
CA GLU A 166 15.64 -3.12 -17.18
C GLU A 166 15.85 -4.45 -16.46
N ARG A 167 16.03 -5.54 -17.22
CA ARG A 167 16.38 -6.83 -16.64
C ARG A 167 17.81 -6.80 -16.10
N GLN A 168 18.01 -7.28 -14.88
CA GLN A 168 19.33 -7.37 -14.28
C GLN A 168 19.96 -8.73 -14.59
N LEU A 169 21.12 -8.75 -15.25
CA LEU A 169 21.87 -9.97 -15.54
C LEU A 169 22.96 -10.19 -14.48
N LEU A 170 22.93 -11.33 -13.81
CA LEU A 170 23.86 -11.70 -12.73
C LEU A 170 24.50 -13.05 -12.99
N ASP A 171 25.75 -13.22 -12.58
CA ASP A 171 26.41 -14.53 -12.65
C ASP A 171 25.75 -15.47 -11.61
N PRO A 172 25.20 -16.63 -12.01
CA PRO A 172 24.61 -17.59 -11.08
C PRO A 172 25.57 -18.07 -9.97
N LYS A 173 26.88 -17.98 -10.18
CA LYS A 173 27.89 -18.40 -9.20
C LYS A 173 28.20 -17.32 -8.17
N ASP A 174 27.87 -16.05 -8.44
CA ASP A 174 28.04 -14.95 -7.48
C ASP A 174 26.82 -14.85 -6.56
N ARG A 175 26.82 -15.69 -5.51
CA ARG A 175 25.78 -15.69 -4.48
C ARG A 175 25.59 -14.32 -3.83
N HIS A 176 26.67 -13.57 -3.63
CA HIS A 176 26.59 -12.26 -3.00
C HIS A 176 25.93 -11.22 -3.91
N ALA A 177 26.17 -11.27 -5.22
CA ALA A 177 25.47 -10.42 -6.18
C ALA A 177 23.97 -10.73 -6.22
N VAL A 178 23.59 -12.01 -6.25
CA VAL A 178 22.18 -12.45 -6.21
C VAL A 178 21.49 -11.98 -4.93
N GLU A 179 22.11 -12.17 -3.77
CA GLU A 179 21.56 -11.70 -2.49
C GLU A 179 21.39 -10.18 -2.45
N ARG A 180 22.37 -9.42 -2.95
CA ARG A 180 22.27 -7.95 -3.01
C ARG A 180 21.14 -7.50 -3.93
N ALA A 181 20.97 -8.15 -5.09
CA ALA A 181 19.88 -7.84 -6.00
C ALA A 181 18.51 -8.15 -5.38
N MET A 182 18.36 -9.30 -4.74
CA MET A 182 17.14 -9.66 -4.01
C MET A 182 16.82 -8.68 -2.87
N ARG A 183 17.81 -8.27 -2.07
CA ARG A 183 17.63 -7.23 -1.05
C ARG A 183 17.22 -5.89 -1.68
N ALA A 184 17.84 -5.50 -2.78
CA ALA A 184 17.51 -4.24 -3.45
C ALA A 184 16.07 -4.23 -4.00
N LEU A 185 15.54 -5.36 -4.46
CA LEU A 185 14.15 -5.52 -4.88
C LEU A 185 13.20 -5.54 -3.68
N HIS A 186 13.56 -6.24 -2.61
CA HIS A 186 12.81 -6.22 -1.35
C HIS A 186 12.70 -4.81 -0.77
N ASP A 187 13.81 -4.07 -0.77
CA ASP A 187 13.85 -2.67 -0.36
C ASP A 187 12.94 -1.79 -1.21
N LEU A 188 12.56 -2.19 -2.43
CA LEU A 188 11.60 -1.48 -3.29
C LEU A 188 10.15 -1.96 -3.12
N GLY A 189 9.90 -2.92 -2.23
CA GLY A 189 8.58 -3.48 -1.95
C GLY A 189 8.24 -4.73 -2.76
N PHE A 190 9.16 -5.26 -3.58
CA PHE A 190 8.93 -6.49 -4.33
C PHE A 190 9.21 -7.72 -3.47
N ALA A 191 8.26 -8.65 -3.44
CA ALA A 191 8.43 -9.97 -2.86
C ALA A 191 9.16 -10.91 -3.85
N VAL A 192 9.79 -11.96 -3.32
CA VAL A 192 10.57 -12.93 -4.12
C VAL A 192 9.72 -13.57 -5.22
N GLU A 193 8.45 -13.85 -4.93
CA GLU A 193 7.48 -14.41 -5.88
C GLU A 193 7.08 -13.46 -7.01
N GLU A 194 7.34 -12.16 -6.86
CA GLU A 194 7.11 -11.14 -7.87
C GLU A 194 8.31 -10.96 -8.80
N VAL A 195 9.40 -11.71 -8.57
CA VAL A 195 10.63 -11.64 -9.35
C VAL A 195 10.73 -12.85 -10.28
N SER A 196 10.70 -12.57 -11.58
CA SER A 196 10.97 -13.56 -12.61
C SER A 196 12.47 -13.81 -12.67
N ILE A 197 12.88 -15.05 -12.42
CA ILE A 197 14.27 -15.50 -12.54
C ILE A 197 14.34 -16.48 -13.72
N THR A 198 15.06 -16.10 -14.78
CA THR A 198 15.30 -16.97 -15.94
C THR A 198 16.78 -17.06 -16.22
N ILE A 199 17.24 -18.19 -16.79
CA ILE A 199 18.59 -18.29 -17.31
C ILE A 199 18.56 -17.77 -18.75
N ASP A 200 19.36 -16.75 -19.03
CA ASP A 200 19.53 -16.23 -20.38
C ASP A 200 20.26 -17.26 -21.25
N GLY A 201 19.62 -17.69 -22.34
CA GLY A 201 20.09 -18.82 -23.14
C GLY A 201 21.46 -18.59 -23.80
N ASP A 202 21.75 -17.34 -24.14
CA ASP A 202 22.98 -16.95 -24.83
C ASP A 202 24.13 -16.74 -23.85
N THR A 203 23.88 -16.05 -22.73
CA THR A 203 24.93 -15.67 -21.78
C THR A 203 25.08 -16.61 -20.59
N GLN A 204 24.14 -17.54 -20.38
CA GLN A 204 24.04 -18.39 -19.19
C GLN A 204 23.94 -17.61 -17.86
N MET A 205 23.64 -16.31 -17.94
CA MET A 205 23.46 -15.43 -16.79
C MET A 205 22.05 -15.57 -16.22
N LEU A 206 21.88 -15.38 -14.92
CA LEU A 206 20.57 -15.23 -14.30
C LEU A 206 20.02 -13.85 -14.63
N SER A 207 18.88 -13.81 -15.32
CA SER A 207 18.08 -12.62 -15.56
C SER A 207 17.05 -12.49 -14.45
N PHE A 208 17.18 -11.43 -13.64
CA PHE A 208 16.21 -11.02 -12.65
C PHE A 208 15.38 -9.88 -13.21
N GLN A 209 14.06 -10.04 -13.23
CA GLN A 209 13.16 -8.96 -13.56
C GLN A 209 11.96 -8.98 -12.61
N PRO A 210 11.82 -7.97 -11.73
CA PRO A 210 10.57 -7.80 -11.00
C PRO A 210 9.45 -7.58 -12.02
N LYS A 211 8.34 -8.25 -11.80
CA LYS A 211 7.11 -7.96 -12.49
C LYS A 211 6.27 -7.21 -11.48
N LEU A 212 5.69 -6.10 -11.91
CA LEU A 212 4.45 -5.68 -11.30
C LEU A 212 3.47 -6.79 -11.69
N VAL A 213 3.32 -7.79 -10.80
CA VAL A 213 2.35 -8.87 -11.00
C VAL A 213 1.01 -8.20 -11.28
N ALA A 214 0.15 -8.81 -12.10
CA ALA A 214 -1.17 -8.27 -12.39
C ALA A 214 -1.76 -7.68 -11.10
N ALA A 215 -2.00 -6.37 -11.10
CA ALA A 215 -2.23 -5.62 -9.87
C ALA A 215 -3.26 -6.35 -9.00
N GLY A 216 -2.90 -6.65 -7.75
CA GLY A 216 -3.76 -7.41 -6.86
C GLY A 216 -3.66 -8.94 -6.97
N TYR A 217 -2.50 -9.52 -7.29
CA TYR A 217 -2.36 -10.99 -7.28
C TYR A 217 -2.59 -11.57 -5.89
N HIS A 218 -1.92 -11.04 -4.86
CA HIS A 218 -2.09 -11.55 -3.51
C HIS A 218 -3.48 -11.21 -2.96
N THR A 219 -3.99 -10.02 -3.29
CA THR A 219 -5.34 -9.62 -2.88
C THR A 219 -6.41 -10.49 -3.54
N ALA A 220 -6.29 -10.80 -4.84
CA ALA A 220 -7.19 -11.72 -5.54
C ALA A 220 -7.12 -13.14 -4.97
N ARG A 221 -5.91 -13.65 -4.70
CA ARG A 221 -5.73 -14.97 -4.09
C ARG A 221 -6.32 -15.04 -2.68
N LEU A 222 -6.10 -14.02 -1.86
CA LEU A 222 -6.68 -13.94 -0.51
C LEU A 222 -8.22 -13.86 -0.59
N ARG A 223 -8.76 -13.05 -1.51
CA ARG A 223 -10.20 -12.94 -1.76
C ARG A 223 -10.80 -14.27 -2.19
N GLU A 224 -10.16 -15.00 -3.09
CA GLU A 224 -10.62 -16.32 -3.55
C GLU A 224 -10.64 -17.35 -2.39
N LEU A 225 -9.61 -17.35 -1.54
CA LEU A 225 -9.47 -18.33 -0.46
C LEU A 225 -10.32 -18.00 0.78
N MET A 226 -10.49 -16.71 1.09
CA MET A 226 -10.99 -16.24 2.39
C MET A 226 -12.03 -15.11 2.30
N GLY A 227 -12.33 -14.59 1.11
CA GLY A 227 -13.30 -13.51 0.93
C GLY A 227 -12.88 -12.15 1.48
N LEU A 228 -11.60 -11.96 1.80
CA LEU A 228 -11.08 -10.73 2.39
C LEU A 228 -10.62 -9.74 1.32
N GLU A 229 -11.18 -8.53 1.36
CA GLU A 229 -10.69 -7.35 0.66
C GLU A 229 -9.54 -6.74 1.46
N THR A 230 -8.37 -6.55 0.84
CA THR A 230 -7.14 -6.09 1.51
C THR A 230 -6.23 -5.34 0.54
N GLU A 231 -5.27 -4.60 1.10
CA GLU A 231 -4.11 -4.12 0.37
C GLU A 231 -3.04 -5.22 0.18
N GLU A 232 -2.03 -4.96 -0.67
CA GLU A 232 -1.12 -6.01 -1.15
C GLU A 232 -0.22 -6.58 -0.04
N LEU A 233 0.36 -5.74 0.82
CA LEU A 233 1.23 -6.19 1.92
C LEU A 233 0.41 -6.86 3.03
N GLN A 234 -0.81 -6.39 3.30
CA GLN A 234 -1.78 -7.07 4.16
C GLN A 234 -2.08 -8.47 3.62
N ALA A 235 -2.38 -8.60 2.32
CA ALA A 235 -2.64 -9.89 1.70
C ALA A 235 -1.45 -10.85 1.84
N LYS A 236 -0.24 -10.38 1.53
CA LYS A 236 1.01 -11.14 1.72
C LYS A 236 1.16 -11.59 3.18
N ARG A 237 0.90 -10.70 4.14
CA ARG A 237 0.99 -11.00 5.56
C ARG A 237 0.02 -12.09 6.00
N LEU A 238 -1.24 -12.00 5.58
CA LEU A 238 -2.27 -12.98 5.92
C LEU A 238 -2.01 -14.33 5.26
N LEU A 239 -1.65 -14.34 3.97
CA LEU A 239 -1.26 -15.55 3.25
C LEU A 239 -0.05 -16.23 3.92
N ALA A 240 0.97 -15.48 4.34
CA ALA A 240 2.11 -16.03 5.07
C ALA A 240 1.74 -16.58 6.46
N SER A 241 0.72 -16.03 7.12
CA SER A 241 0.17 -16.61 8.36
C SER A 241 -0.55 -17.93 8.07
N PHE A 242 -1.36 -17.98 7.02
CA PHE A 242 -2.07 -19.17 6.57
C PHE A 242 -1.12 -20.28 6.11
N ASP A 243 -0.07 -19.97 5.33
CA ASP A 243 0.91 -20.96 4.90
C ASP A 243 1.64 -21.60 6.09
N ARG A 244 1.92 -20.81 7.15
CA ARG A 244 2.49 -21.33 8.41
C ARG A 244 1.52 -22.25 9.15
N TYR A 245 0.22 -22.00 9.09
CA TYR A 245 -0.80 -22.91 9.61
C TYR A 245 -0.86 -24.20 8.78
N ARG A 246 -0.91 -24.08 7.44
CA ARG A 246 -0.95 -25.21 6.52
C ARG A 246 0.22 -26.17 6.78
N ALA A 247 1.44 -25.65 6.88
CA ALA A 247 2.64 -26.47 7.11
C ALA A 247 2.59 -27.29 8.41
N ARG A 248 1.82 -26.88 9.43
CA ARG A 248 1.62 -27.64 10.67
C ARG A 248 0.49 -28.67 10.57
N THR A 249 -0.50 -28.39 9.74
CA THR A 249 -1.75 -29.15 9.62
C THR A 249 -1.75 -30.11 8.43
N GLU A 250 -0.72 -30.07 7.56
CA GLU A 250 -0.58 -30.89 6.32
C GLU A 250 -0.82 -32.40 6.49
N LYS A 251 -0.78 -32.93 7.72
CA LYS A 251 -1.11 -34.33 8.03
C LYS A 251 -2.62 -34.66 8.01
N SER A 252 -3.50 -33.68 7.84
CA SER A 252 -4.96 -33.87 7.93
C SER A 252 -5.63 -34.34 6.63
N GLY A 253 -4.95 -34.27 5.48
CA GLY A 253 -5.52 -34.62 4.17
C GLY A 253 -6.60 -33.67 3.64
N ALA A 254 -6.85 -32.55 4.32
CA ALA A 254 -7.83 -31.54 3.92
C ALA A 254 -7.39 -30.78 2.66
N SER A 255 -8.34 -30.33 1.85
CA SER A 255 -8.08 -29.48 0.69
C SER A 255 -7.60 -28.08 1.09
N LEU A 256 -6.96 -27.35 0.15
CA LEU A 256 -6.48 -25.99 0.40
C LEU A 256 -7.61 -25.05 0.86
N THR A 257 -8.78 -25.13 0.22
CA THR A 257 -9.95 -24.31 0.53
C THR A 257 -10.52 -24.65 1.91
N GLU A 258 -10.58 -25.93 2.28
CA GLU A 258 -11.02 -26.33 3.63
C GLU A 258 -10.06 -25.80 4.69
N MET A 259 -8.75 -25.95 4.48
CA MET A 259 -7.75 -25.40 5.40
C MET A 259 -7.83 -23.87 5.52
N ALA A 260 -8.06 -23.16 4.42
CA ALA A 260 -8.22 -21.71 4.42
C ALA A 260 -9.46 -21.29 5.22
N LYS A 261 -10.58 -21.98 5.01
CA LYS A 261 -11.82 -21.75 5.77
C LYS A 261 -11.64 -22.04 7.26
N THR A 262 -10.99 -23.15 7.62
CA THR A 262 -10.69 -23.48 9.01
C THR A 262 -9.78 -22.43 9.64
N TRP A 263 -8.70 -22.03 8.97
CA TRP A 263 -7.82 -20.97 9.45
C TRP A 263 -8.59 -19.65 9.67
N PHE A 264 -9.46 -19.30 8.73
CA PHE A 264 -10.27 -18.09 8.84
C PHE A 264 -11.21 -18.14 10.06
N LEU A 265 -11.99 -19.22 10.20
CA LEU A 265 -12.99 -19.37 11.28
C LEU A 265 -12.38 -19.61 12.66
N GLU A 266 -11.22 -20.27 12.75
CA GLU A 266 -10.62 -20.67 14.02
C GLU A 266 -9.48 -19.76 14.48
N ILE A 267 -8.87 -19.01 13.56
CA ILE A 267 -7.72 -18.14 13.88
C ILE A 267 -8.03 -16.67 13.58
N PHE A 268 -8.43 -16.34 12.35
CA PHE A 268 -8.64 -14.95 11.96
C PHE A 268 -9.85 -14.32 12.68
N GLU A 269 -11.06 -14.88 12.48
CA GLU A 269 -12.28 -14.34 13.07
C GLU A 269 -12.23 -14.27 14.60
N PRO A 270 -11.82 -15.31 15.35
CA PRO A 270 -11.77 -15.24 16.80
C PRO A 270 -10.77 -14.21 17.32
N THR A 271 -9.69 -13.95 16.56
CA THR A 271 -8.72 -12.90 16.91
C THR A 271 -9.33 -11.52 16.75
N ILE A 272 -10.01 -11.26 15.63
CA ILE A 272 -10.65 -9.96 15.35
C ILE A 272 -11.88 -9.72 16.24
N ASN A 273 -12.66 -10.75 16.51
CA ASN A 273 -13.87 -10.67 17.34
C ASN A 273 -13.59 -10.39 18.83
N ARG A 274 -12.32 -10.39 19.25
CA ARG A 274 -11.91 -9.89 20.58
C ARG A 274 -12.04 -8.38 20.72
N VAL A 275 -12.17 -7.65 19.61
CA VAL A 275 -12.38 -6.21 19.65
C VAL A 275 -13.78 -5.87 20.18
N PRO A 276 -13.88 -5.06 21.26
CA PRO A 276 -15.16 -4.59 21.79
C PRO A 276 -15.94 -3.82 20.73
N GLU A 277 -17.27 -3.90 20.78
CA GLU A 277 -18.17 -3.23 19.83
C GLU A 277 -17.87 -1.72 19.69
N SER A 278 -17.61 -1.04 20.81
CA SER A 278 -17.25 0.40 20.85
C SER A 278 -15.94 0.78 20.13
N MET A 279 -15.14 -0.21 19.74
CA MET A 279 -13.84 -0.03 19.07
C MET A 279 -13.79 -0.62 17.66
N ARG A 280 -14.90 -1.20 17.16
CA ARG A 280 -15.01 -1.65 15.77
C ARG A 280 -14.92 -0.47 14.80
N GLY A 281 -14.48 -0.74 13.57
CA GLY A 281 -14.26 0.28 12.52
C GLY A 281 -13.01 1.16 12.71
N ARG A 282 -12.33 1.14 13.87
CA ARG A 282 -11.14 1.98 14.10
C ARG A 282 -9.94 1.63 13.25
N VAL A 283 -9.83 0.37 12.84
CA VAL A 283 -8.74 -0.20 12.04
C VAL A 283 -9.35 -1.32 11.19
N GLU A 284 -8.91 -1.41 9.93
CA GLU A 284 -9.32 -2.48 9.02
C GLU A 284 -8.96 -3.85 9.58
N HIS A 285 -9.81 -4.87 9.43
CA HIS A 285 -9.56 -6.19 10.02
C HIS A 285 -8.22 -6.81 9.60
N ALA A 286 -7.82 -6.65 8.34
CA ALA A 286 -6.54 -7.19 7.88
C ALA A 286 -5.34 -6.45 8.48
N GLN A 287 -5.41 -5.11 8.56
CA GLN A 287 -4.40 -4.30 9.25
C GLN A 287 -4.33 -4.66 10.73
N MET A 288 -5.47 -4.81 11.39
CA MET A 288 -5.57 -5.18 12.79
C MET A 288 -4.96 -6.56 13.04
N PHE A 289 -5.26 -7.55 12.21
CA PHE A 289 -4.65 -8.87 12.32
C PHE A 289 -3.13 -8.80 12.15
N HIS A 290 -2.64 -8.01 11.19
CA HIS A 290 -1.21 -7.75 11.03
C HIS A 290 -0.60 -7.15 12.31
N GLU A 291 -1.19 -6.11 12.88
CA GLU A 291 -0.69 -5.46 14.10
C GLU A 291 -0.73 -6.38 15.32
N ILE A 292 -1.74 -7.25 15.44
CA ILE A 292 -1.79 -8.27 16.50
C ILE A 292 -0.67 -9.30 16.34
N LEU A 293 -0.34 -9.70 15.10
CA LEU A 293 0.80 -10.59 14.85
C LEU A 293 2.13 -9.94 15.23
N GLU A 294 2.31 -8.65 14.96
CA GLU A 294 3.49 -7.89 15.39
C GLU A 294 3.55 -7.76 16.91
N ASN A 295 2.43 -7.43 17.55
CA ASN A 295 2.34 -7.35 19.01
C ASN A 295 2.67 -8.69 19.66
N ARG A 296 2.18 -9.81 19.10
CA ARG A 296 2.53 -11.15 19.57
C ARG A 296 4.03 -11.38 19.50
N TRP A 297 4.68 -10.98 18.41
CA TRP A 297 6.13 -11.14 18.26
C TRP A 297 6.86 -10.33 19.33
N TYR A 298 6.55 -9.05 19.49
CA TYR A 298 7.15 -8.18 20.51
C TYR A 298 7.01 -8.75 21.93
N LEU A 299 5.78 -9.15 22.31
CA LEU A 299 5.51 -9.72 23.63
C LEU A 299 6.20 -11.07 23.85
N SER A 300 6.39 -11.85 22.78
CA SER A 300 7.09 -13.14 22.88
C SER A 300 8.59 -12.96 23.04
N GLU A 301 9.18 -11.97 22.37
CA GLU A 301 10.59 -11.60 22.54
C GLU A 301 10.84 -11.10 23.97
N GLU A 302 9.96 -10.23 24.50
CA GLU A 302 10.09 -9.69 25.86
C GLU A 302 10.02 -10.79 26.93
N LYS A 303 9.10 -11.76 26.77
CA LYS A 303 8.89 -12.85 27.75
C LYS A 303 9.76 -14.08 27.52
N GLY A 304 10.47 -14.16 26.39
CA GLY A 304 11.24 -15.33 25.98
C GLY A 304 10.42 -16.59 25.67
N ILE A 305 9.09 -16.47 25.54
CA ILE A 305 8.17 -17.57 25.21
C ILE A 305 7.06 -17.08 24.28
N ASP A 306 6.51 -17.96 23.46
CA ASP A 306 5.33 -17.64 22.65
C ASP A 306 4.10 -17.39 23.54
N VAL A 307 3.59 -16.16 23.52
CA VAL A 307 2.43 -15.75 24.32
C VAL A 307 1.08 -16.19 23.73
N GLY A 308 1.06 -16.64 22.48
CA GLY A 308 -0.17 -16.99 21.75
C GLY A 308 -0.95 -15.76 21.23
N LEU A 309 -1.88 -16.01 20.31
CA LEU A 309 -2.66 -14.96 19.66
C LEU A 309 -3.71 -14.34 20.58
N GLU A 310 -4.32 -15.15 21.45
CA GLU A 310 -5.33 -14.70 22.41
C GLU A 310 -4.78 -13.61 23.33
N PHE A 311 -3.65 -13.87 23.99
CA PHE A 311 -2.98 -12.89 24.85
C PHE A 311 -2.55 -11.64 24.08
N ALA A 312 -2.00 -11.82 22.87
CA ALA A 312 -1.55 -10.71 22.05
C ALA A 312 -2.71 -9.80 21.58
N ALA A 313 -3.86 -10.39 21.26
CA ALA A 313 -5.06 -9.66 20.86
C ALA A 313 -5.66 -8.88 22.03
N GLU A 314 -5.75 -9.48 23.23
CA GLU A 314 -6.19 -8.78 24.45
C GLU A 314 -5.27 -7.62 24.79
N ASN A 315 -3.96 -7.84 24.73
CA ASN A 315 -2.98 -6.79 24.95
C ASN A 315 -3.10 -5.67 23.90
N TYR A 316 -3.25 -6.02 22.61
CA TYR A 316 -3.44 -5.05 21.53
C TYR A 316 -4.68 -4.17 21.75
N VAL A 317 -5.81 -4.79 22.10
CA VAL A 317 -7.06 -4.08 22.42
C VAL A 317 -6.89 -3.13 23.61
N ALA A 318 -6.12 -3.53 24.62
CA ALA A 318 -5.92 -2.71 25.82
C ALA A 318 -4.91 -1.58 25.62
N GLN A 319 -3.83 -1.81 24.86
CA GLN A 319 -2.66 -0.94 24.85
C GLN A 319 -2.46 -0.16 23.54
N ILE A 320 -2.93 -0.69 22.41
CA ILE A 320 -2.62 -0.14 21.08
C ILE A 320 -3.87 0.43 20.41
N LEU A 321 -4.93 -0.38 20.29
CA LEU A 321 -6.18 0.00 19.61
C LEU A 321 -6.83 1.30 20.11
N PRO A 322 -6.80 1.68 21.41
CA PRO A 322 -7.41 2.93 21.88
C PRO A 322 -6.82 4.18 21.24
N TYR A 323 -5.55 4.10 20.82
CA TYR A 323 -4.80 5.18 20.20
C TYR A 323 -4.83 5.14 18.66
N ARG A 324 -5.37 4.07 18.05
CA ARG A 324 -5.57 3.96 16.61
C ARG A 324 -6.83 4.70 16.16
N ARG A 325 -6.73 5.40 15.03
CA ARG A 325 -7.80 6.19 14.40
C ARG A 325 -7.71 6.14 12.88
N ASP A 326 -7.51 4.94 12.32
CA ASP A 326 -7.56 4.74 10.88
C ASP A 326 -9.04 4.57 10.52
N SER A 327 -9.81 5.66 10.55
CA SER A 327 -11.26 5.64 10.78
C SER A 327 -12.09 5.13 9.59
N GLY A 328 -11.94 3.87 9.20
CA GLY A 328 -12.91 3.21 8.35
C GLY A 328 -14.29 3.45 8.92
N VAL A 329 -15.09 4.20 8.18
CA VAL A 329 -16.44 4.50 8.60
C VAL A 329 -17.18 3.18 8.47
N ASP A 330 -17.58 2.59 9.59
CA ASP A 330 -18.58 1.53 9.61
C ASP A 330 -19.82 2.14 8.94
N VAL A 331 -20.01 1.86 7.65
CA VAL A 331 -21.34 1.96 7.07
C VAL A 331 -22.07 0.79 7.69
N LEU A 332 -22.69 1.05 8.86
CA LEU A 332 -23.71 0.19 9.42
C LEU A 332 -24.66 -0.15 8.28
N GLY A 333 -24.55 -1.38 7.77
CA GLY A 333 -25.54 -1.94 6.87
C GLY A 333 -26.87 -1.88 7.62
N GLN A 334 -27.81 -1.13 7.03
CA GLN A 334 -29.22 -1.26 7.37
C GLN A 334 -29.71 -2.68 7.11
#